data_AF-F4Q178-F1
#
_entry.id   AF-F4Q178-F1
#
_cell.length_a   1.000
_cell.length_b   1.000
_cell.length_c   1.000
_cell.angle_alpha   90.00
_cell.angle_beta   90.00
_cell.angle_gamma   90.00
#
_symmetry.space_group_name_H-M   'P 1'
#
loop_
_entity.id
_entity.type
_entity.pdbx_description
1 polymer ?
#
loop_
_entity_poly.entity_id
_entity_poly.type
_entity_poly.pdbx_seq_one_letter_code
_entity_poly.pdbx_strand_id
1 'polypeptide(L)'
;MYNALSITEIASQSDFKRWSAKQVKEWATKEAQVREEYAQMLLDNDVDGESIAAFTEADFGKCGIVVAPAKKLYLAAQQLLIKQQQQQQLQQSLSHQHSSSSRVP
;
A
#
# COMPACT_ATOMS: atom_id res chain seq x y z
N MET A 1 4.68 -7.00 25.28
CA MET A 1 5.87 -7.08 24.40
C MET A 1 5.35 -7.12 22.97
N TYR A 2 5.47 -6.02 22.21
CA TYR A 2 4.99 -5.96 20.83
C TYR A 2 6.09 -6.55 19.94
N ASN A 3 5.85 -7.72 19.36
CA ASN A 3 6.80 -8.38 18.47
C ASN A 3 6.93 -7.56 17.18
N ALA A 4 8.15 -7.12 16.88
CA ALA A 4 8.52 -6.35 15.69
C ALA A 4 8.29 -7.10 14.35
N LEU A 5 7.79 -8.33 14.38
CA LEU A 5 7.50 -9.15 13.20
C LEU A 5 6.10 -8.88 12.61
N SER A 6 5.17 -8.29 13.36
CA SER A 6 3.78 -8.21 12.92
C SER A 6 3.45 -7.03 11.99
N ILE A 7 4.19 -5.92 12.03
CA ILE A 7 3.81 -4.72 11.25
C ILE A 7 3.97 -4.95 9.74
N THR A 8 5.04 -5.63 9.34
CA THR A 8 5.31 -5.94 7.91
C THR A 8 4.35 -7.01 7.37
N GLU A 9 3.96 -7.99 8.18
CA GLU A 9 2.99 -9.03 7.77
C GLU A 9 1.56 -8.50 7.72
N ILE A 10 1.17 -7.62 8.66
CA ILE A 10 -0.13 -6.95 8.63
C ILE A 10 -0.25 -6.09 7.37
N ALA A 11 0.80 -5.37 6.96
CA ALA A 11 0.76 -4.57 5.73
C ALA A 11 0.52 -5.40 4.45
N SER A 12 0.98 -6.66 4.42
CA SER A 12 0.84 -7.57 3.27
C SER A 12 -0.58 -8.12 3.07
N GLN A 13 -1.40 -8.18 4.12
CA GLN A 13 -2.82 -8.61 4.06
C GLN A 13 -3.84 -7.50 4.34
N SER A 14 -3.41 -6.37 4.89
CA SER A 14 -4.32 -5.27 5.26
C SER A 14 -4.60 -4.38 4.07
N ASP A 15 -5.80 -3.80 4.05
CA ASP A 15 -6.11 -2.72 3.13
C ASP A 15 -5.06 -1.60 3.27
N PHE A 16 -4.23 -1.41 2.25
CA PHE A 16 -3.15 -0.42 2.33
C PHE A 16 -3.68 1.00 2.49
N LYS A 17 -4.94 1.24 2.09
CA LYS A 17 -5.69 2.47 2.39
C LYS A 17 -5.81 2.79 3.89
N ARG A 18 -5.62 1.80 4.77
CA ARG A 18 -5.66 1.95 6.23
C ARG A 18 -4.28 2.10 6.85
N TRP A 19 -3.23 2.18 6.03
CA TRP A 19 -1.88 2.40 6.52
C TRP A 19 -1.76 3.78 7.16
N SER A 20 -1.10 3.81 8.32
CA SER A 20 -0.61 5.07 8.89
C SER A 20 0.52 5.65 8.05
N ALA A 21 0.80 6.95 8.22
CA ALA A 21 1.94 7.60 7.57
C ALA A 21 3.30 6.91 7.85
N LYS A 22 3.45 6.29 9.03
CA LYS A 22 4.63 5.47 9.37
C LYS A 22 4.75 4.23 8.48
N GLN A 23 3.64 3.52 8.26
CA GLN A 23 3.61 2.36 7.38
C GLN A 23 3.86 2.76 5.92
N VAL A 24 3.34 3.90 5.48
CA VAL A 24 3.64 4.47 4.16
C VAL A 24 5.14 4.78 4.01
N LYS A 25 5.78 5.39 5.00
CA LYS A 25 7.24 5.60 5.01
C LYS A 25 8.00 4.27 4.89
N GLU A 26 7.61 3.26 5.65
CA GLU A 26 8.27 1.95 5.61
C GLU A 26 8.10 1.28 4.24
N TRP A 27 6.90 1.31 3.67
CA TRP A 27 6.64 0.82 2.31
C TRP A 27 7.49 1.57 1.28
N ALA A 28 7.57 2.89 1.39
CA ALA A 28 8.32 3.72 0.45
C ALA A 28 9.82 3.36 0.45
N THR A 29 10.40 3.08 1.62
CA THR A 29 11.83 2.70 1.73
C THR A 29 12.08 1.23 1.37
N LYS A 30 11.23 0.31 1.84
CA LYS A 30 11.47 -1.14 1.72
C LYS A 30 10.99 -1.71 0.38
N GLU A 31 9.82 -1.29 -0.08
CA GLU A 31 9.17 -1.83 -1.28
C GLU A 31 9.33 -0.91 -2.50
N ALA A 32 8.99 0.38 -2.37
CA ALA A 32 9.19 1.34 -3.46
C ALA A 32 10.67 1.72 -3.63
N GLN A 33 11.54 1.36 -2.66
CA GLN A 33 12.98 1.59 -2.68
C GLN A 33 13.34 3.05 -3.04
N VAL A 34 12.60 4.02 -2.51
CA VAL A 34 13.05 5.41 -2.53
C VAL A 34 14.01 5.67 -1.38
N ARG A 35 14.84 6.70 -1.53
CA ARG A 35 15.75 7.13 -0.46
C ARG A 35 14.95 7.54 0.78
N GLU A 36 15.55 7.32 1.94
CA GLU A 36 14.92 7.62 3.23
C GLU A 36 14.49 9.10 3.35
N GLU A 37 15.26 10.04 2.79
CA GLU A 37 14.91 11.46 2.76
C GLU A 37 13.51 11.70 2.16
N TYR A 38 13.16 11.04 1.06
CA TYR A 38 11.87 11.22 0.39
C TYR A 38 10.75 10.46 1.11
N ALA A 39 11.06 9.32 1.71
CA ALA A 39 10.09 8.60 2.54
C ALA A 39 9.79 9.35 3.85
N GLN A 40 10.78 10.05 4.41
CA GLN A 40 10.60 10.92 5.56
C GLN A 40 9.74 12.13 5.20
N MET A 41 9.90 12.71 4.01
CA MET A 41 9.00 13.77 3.53
C MET A 41 7.53 13.32 3.48
N LEU A 42 7.24 12.07 3.08
CA LEU A 42 5.88 11.53 3.14
C LEU A 42 5.35 11.50 4.58
N LEU A 43 6.18 11.06 5.53
CA LEU A 43 5.81 11.04 6.95
C LEU A 43 5.60 12.45 7.52
N ASP A 44 6.47 13.41 7.18
CA ASP A 44 6.38 14.79 7.66
C ASP A 44 5.16 15.53 7.10
N ASN A 45 4.67 15.11 5.92
CA ASN A 45 3.44 15.61 5.32
C ASN A 45 2.19 14.80 5.73
N ASP A 46 2.31 13.90 6.72
CA ASP A 46 1.24 13.01 7.22
C ASP A 46 0.55 12.18 6.10
N VAL A 47 1.32 11.80 5.08
CA VAL A 47 0.79 11.03 3.94
C VAL A 47 0.51 9.59 4.36
N ASP A 48 -0.76 9.28 4.54
CA ASP A 48 -1.27 7.97 4.94
C ASP A 48 -1.71 7.12 3.73
N GLY A 49 -2.23 5.93 4.03
CA GLY A 49 -2.69 4.95 3.05
C GLY A 49 -3.76 5.47 2.09
N GLU A 50 -4.71 6.25 2.61
CA GLU A 50 -5.79 6.82 1.79
C GLU A 50 -5.23 7.90 0.86
N SER A 51 -4.33 8.74 1.39
CA SER A 51 -3.62 9.75 0.61
C SER A 51 -2.86 9.13 -0.56
N ILE A 52 -1.98 8.14 -0.33
CA ILE A 52 -1.21 7.52 -1.43
C ILE A 52 -2.08 6.80 -2.46
N ALA A 53 -3.27 6.32 -2.07
CA ALA A 53 -4.22 5.70 -2.99
C ALA A 53 -4.87 6.71 -3.94
N ALA A 54 -4.98 7.98 -3.51
CA ALA A 54 -5.58 9.07 -4.28
C ALA A 54 -4.53 9.96 -4.99
N PHE A 55 -3.26 9.90 -4.57
CA PHE A 55 -2.20 10.76 -5.08
C PHE A 55 -1.95 10.57 -6.58
N THR A 56 -1.80 11.71 -7.26
CA THR A 56 -1.18 11.81 -8.58
C THR A 56 0.33 12.01 -8.45
N GLU A 57 1.06 11.91 -9.56
CA GLU A 57 2.50 12.25 -9.57
C GLU A 57 2.77 13.67 -9.04
N ALA A 58 1.89 14.63 -9.35
CA ALA A 58 2.04 16.02 -8.92
C ALA A 58 1.86 16.20 -7.42
N ASP A 59 1.07 15.34 -6.76
CA ASP A 59 0.84 15.44 -5.31
C ASP A 59 2.09 15.07 -4.52
N PHE A 60 2.89 14.10 -4.99
CA PHE A 60 4.22 13.83 -4.43
C PHE A 60 5.16 15.04 -4.55
N GLY A 61 5.04 15.81 -5.64
CA GLY A 61 5.78 17.07 -5.81
C GLY A 61 5.42 18.13 -4.76
N LYS A 62 4.15 18.17 -4.32
CA LYS A 62 3.69 19.09 -3.25
C LYS A 62 4.29 18.74 -1.90
N CYS A 63 4.66 17.48 -1.67
CA CYS A 63 5.39 17.03 -0.48
C CYS A 63 6.89 17.41 -0.49
N GLY A 64 7.37 18.11 -1.53
CA GLY A 64 8.79 18.47 -1.70
C GLY A 64 9.64 17.39 -2.36
N ILE A 65 9.01 16.32 -2.88
CA ILE A 65 9.71 15.21 -3.53
C ILE A 65 10.01 15.59 -4.98
N VAL A 66 11.26 15.43 -5.39
CA VAL A 66 11.69 15.74 -6.75
C VAL A 66 11.12 14.76 -7.79
N VAL A 67 11.06 15.18 -9.05
CA VAL A 67 10.27 14.52 -10.12
C VAL A 67 10.55 13.02 -10.26
N ALA A 68 11.81 12.59 -10.30
CA ALA A 68 12.13 11.18 -10.54
C ALA A 68 11.67 10.24 -9.39
N PRO A 69 11.97 10.51 -8.11
CA PRO A 69 11.38 9.79 -6.97
C PRO A 69 9.86 9.90 -6.90
N ALA A 70 9.27 11.05 -7.21
CA ALA A 70 7.80 11.24 -7.23
C ALA A 70 7.14 10.28 -8.24
N LYS A 71 7.67 10.20 -9.45
CA LYS A 71 7.22 9.25 -10.47
C LYS A 71 7.38 7.80 -10.04
N LYS A 72 8.50 7.46 -9.37
CA LYS A 72 8.73 6.10 -8.84
C LYS A 72 7.68 5.72 -7.80
N LEU A 73 7.39 6.63 -6.85
CA LEU A 73 6.36 6.44 -5.83
C LEU A 73 4.98 6.28 -6.43
N TYR A 74 4.62 7.13 -7.39
CA TYR A 74 3.35 7.03 -8.10
C TYR A 74 3.17 5.65 -8.77
N LEU A 75 4.17 5.19 -9.55
CA LEU A 75 4.11 3.88 -10.19
C LEU A 75 4.02 2.73 -9.17
N ALA A 76 4.75 2.83 -8.06
CA ALA A 76 4.69 1.83 -6.99
C ALA A 76 3.31 1.80 -6.32
N ALA A 77 2.70 2.95 -6.06
CA ALA A 77 1.36 3.06 -5.48
C ALA A 77 0.28 2.48 -6.43
N GLN A 78 0.41 2.74 -7.73
CA GLN A 78 -0.48 2.12 -8.74
C GLN A 78 -0.34 0.60 -8.77
N GLN A 79 0.88 0.07 -8.68
CA GLN A 79 1.09 -1.38 -8.61
C GLN A 79 0.51 -1.98 -7.33
N LEU A 80 0.63 -1.28 -6.20
CA LEU A 80 0.05 -1.70 -4.92
C LEU A 80 -1.48 -1.80 -5.00
N LEU A 81 -2.14 -0.79 -5.58
CA LEU A 81 -3.58 -0.79 -5.86
C LEU A 81 -4.02 -2.00 -6.70
N ILE A 82 -3.29 -2.27 -7.78
CA ILE A 82 -3.59 -3.39 -8.69
C ILE A 82 -3.43 -4.74 -7.97
N LYS A 83 -2.35 -4.93 -7.23
CA LYS A 83 -2.10 -6.15 -6.44
C LYS A 83 -3.21 -6.39 -5.43
N GLN A 84 -3.63 -5.35 -4.72
CA GLN A 84 -4.71 -5.44 -3.74
C GLN A 84 -6.03 -5.86 -4.39
N GLN A 85 -6.42 -5.25 -5.51
CA GLN A 85 -7.65 -5.60 -6.23
C GLN A 85 -7.64 -7.06 -6.70
N GLN A 86 -6.51 -7.54 -7.23
CA GLN A 86 -6.38 -8.94 -7.64
C GLN A 86 -6.53 -9.91 -6.46
N GLN A 87 -5.91 -9.60 -5.32
CA GLN A 87 -6.04 -10.43 -4.11
C GLN A 87 -7.48 -10.49 -3.60
N GLN A 88 -8.23 -9.38 -3.66
CA GLN A 88 -9.64 -9.35 -3.27
C GLN A 88 -10.52 -10.20 -4.23
N GLN A 89 -10.28 -10.11 -5.54
CA GLN A 89 -11.00 -10.92 -6.54
C GLN A 89 -10.73 -12.43 -6.38
N LEU A 90 -9.50 -12.82 -6.08
CA LEU A 90 -9.14 -14.22 -5.83
C LEU A 90 -9.83 -14.76 -4.57
N GLN A 91 -9.86 -13.99 -3.48
CA GLN A 91 -10.56 -14.38 -2.25
C GLN A 91 -12.07 -14.54 -2.46
N GLN A 92 -12.68 -13.61 -3.21
CA GLN A 92 -14.09 -13.73 -3.58
C GLN A 92 -14.33 -14.99 -4.43
N SER A 93 -13.49 -15.24 -5.43
CA SER A 93 -13.64 -16.42 -6.31
C SER A 93 -13.53 -17.74 -5.54
N LEU A 94 -12.60 -17.84 -4.58
CA LEU A 94 -12.43 -19.01 -3.72
C LEU A 94 -13.62 -19.23 -2.78
N SER A 95 -14.17 -18.15 -2.22
CA SER A 95 -15.33 -18.21 -1.31
C SER A 95 -16.62 -18.64 -2.02
N HIS A 96 -16.84 -18.24 -3.29
CA HIS A 96 -17.99 -18.68 -4.09
C HIS A 96 -17.92 -20.16 -4.48
N GLN A 97 -16.72 -20.73 -4.68
CA GLN A 97 -16.60 -22.16 -4.97
C GLN A 97 -16.92 -23.06 -3.77
N HIS A 98 -16.52 -22.66 -2.55
CA HIS A 98 -16.85 -23.42 -1.34
C HIS A 98 -18.35 -23.37 -0.98
N SER A 99 -19.05 -22.25 -1.21
CA SER A 99 -20.51 -22.17 -0.95
C SER A 99 -21.34 -22.98 -1.95
N SER A 100 -20.85 -23.20 -3.17
CA SER A 100 -21.58 -23.93 -4.21
C SER A 100 -21.50 -25.46 -4.02
N SER A 101 -20.58 -25.95 -3.20
CA SER A 101 -20.35 -27.39 -3.01
C SER A 101 -21.15 -28.05 -1.87
N SER A 102 -21.96 -27.28 -1.10
CA SER A 102 -22.82 -27.83 -0.02
C SER A 102 -24.28 -28.07 -0.44
N ARG A 103 -24.57 -28.12 -1.74
CA ARG A 103 -25.92 -28.42 -2.24
C ARG A 103 -25.91 -29.68 -3.08
N VAL A 104 -25.80 -30.83 -2.41
CA VAL A 104 -26.24 -32.12 -2.96
C VAL A 104 -27.40 -32.63 -2.07
N PRO A 105 -28.52 -33.06 -2.66
CA PRO A 105 -29.71 -33.53 -1.94
C PRO A 105 -29.48 -34.86 -1.19
#